data_AF-A0A4P7PSE0-F1
#
_entry.id   AF-A0A4P7PSE0-F1
#
_cell.length_a   1.000
_cell.length_b   1.000
_cell.length_c   1.000
_cell.angle_alpha   90.00
_cell.angle_beta   90.00
_cell.angle_gamma   90.00
#
_symmetry.space_group_name_H-M   'P 1'
#
loop_
_entity.id
_entity.type
_entity.pdbx_description
1 polymer ?
#
loop_
_entity_poly.entity_id
_entity_poly.type
_entity_poly.pdbx_seq_one_letter_code
_entity_poly.pdbx_strand_id
1 'polypeptide(L)'
;MILKKYNSLFTVFIAAIIGLIAHKTISHFIIPKEFEDSFVYSTLLLYVLFALLSAVIISLLIMVKNTAENSVGFAFLAFTTLKMGIAYAFLRPIIHTQLPKTPTEKMNFFIVFIYFLIIETYVTIRILNNKQ
;
A
#
# COMPACT_ATOMS: atom_id res chain seq x y z
N MET A 1 -18.40 4.72 18.85
CA MET A 1 -18.26 5.01 17.40
C MET A 1 -16.84 5.43 17.02
N ILE A 2 -16.16 6.28 17.81
CA ILE A 2 -14.79 6.76 17.52
C ILE A 2 -13.72 5.66 17.63
N LEU A 3 -13.78 4.75 18.62
CA LEU A 3 -12.79 3.67 18.78
C LEU A 3 -12.71 2.72 17.57
N LYS A 4 -13.86 2.37 16.98
CA LYS A 4 -13.96 1.47 15.83
C LYS A 4 -13.35 2.05 14.55
N LYS A 5 -13.43 3.37 14.39
CA LYS A 5 -12.77 4.11 13.29
C LYS A 5 -11.24 4.01 13.35
N TYR A 6 -10.66 4.09 14.55
CA TYR A 6 -9.22 3.97 14.74
C TYR A 6 -8.71 2.53 14.49
N ASN A 7 -9.53 1.50 14.71
CA ASN A 7 -9.14 0.11 14.46
C ASN A 7 -8.75 -0.15 13.00
N SER A 8 -9.49 0.39 12.04
CA SER A 8 -9.22 0.21 10.61
C SER A 8 -7.91 0.87 10.18
N LEU A 9 -7.66 2.11 10.64
CA LEU A 9 -6.40 2.80 10.36
C LEU A 9 -5.22 2.13 11.06
N PHE A 10 -5.40 1.71 12.32
CA PHE A 10 -4.37 1.01 13.08
C PHE A 10 -4.00 -0.33 12.46
N THR A 11 -4.97 -1.04 11.87
CA THR A 11 -4.71 -2.27 11.09
C THR A 11 -3.77 -2.00 9.92
N VAL A 12 -3.94 -0.90 9.18
CA VAL A 12 -3.05 -0.53 8.08
C VAL A 12 -1.64 -0.23 8.58
N PHE A 13 -1.49 0.53 9.68
CA PHE A 13 -0.17 0.84 10.25
C PHE A 13 0.56 -0.41 10.77
N ILE A 14 -0.13 -1.29 11.50
CA ILE A 14 0.46 -2.56 11.96
C ILE A 14 0.87 -3.40 10.76
N ALA A 15 0.00 -3.53 9.76
CA ALA A 15 0.30 -4.30 8.57
C ALA A 15 1.49 -3.70 7.81
N ALA A 16 1.60 -2.37 7.72
CA ALA A 16 2.77 -1.73 7.13
C ALA A 16 4.08 -2.09 7.87
N ILE A 17 4.07 -2.08 9.21
CA ILE A 17 5.24 -2.45 10.03
C ILE A 17 5.59 -3.93 9.85
N ILE A 18 4.61 -4.82 9.96
CA ILE A 18 4.81 -6.27 9.80
C ILE A 18 5.33 -6.57 8.40
N GLY A 19 4.70 -5.99 7.37
CA GLY A 19 5.10 -6.14 5.99
C GLY A 19 6.52 -5.65 5.74
N LEU A 20 6.90 -4.50 6.31
CA LEU A 20 8.26 -3.96 6.17
C LEU A 20 9.30 -4.88 6.80
N ILE A 21 9.03 -5.37 8.02
CA ILE A 21 9.92 -6.30 8.71
C ILE A 21 10.05 -7.60 7.90
N ALA A 22 8.93 -8.18 7.46
CA ALA A 22 8.92 -9.40 6.67
C ALA A 22 9.63 -9.23 5.32
N HIS A 23 9.41 -8.11 4.64
CA HIS A 23 10.08 -7.83 3.37
C HIS A 23 11.58 -7.70 3.59
N LYS A 24 12.02 -6.92 4.58
CA LYS A 24 13.44 -6.69 4.86
C LYS A 24 14.15 -7.97 5.31
N THR A 25 13.48 -8.86 6.04
CA THR A 25 14.07 -10.17 6.39
C THR A 25 14.18 -11.06 5.17
N ILE A 26 13.13 -11.17 4.35
CA ILE A 26 13.14 -12.00 3.14
C ILE A 26 14.18 -11.48 2.12
N SER A 27 14.22 -10.16 1.89
CA SER A 27 15.17 -9.56 0.95
C SER A 27 16.61 -9.75 1.41
N HIS A 28 16.88 -9.71 2.72
CA HIS A 28 18.21 -9.98 3.25
C HIS A 28 18.74 -11.39 2.89
N PHE A 29 17.86 -12.39 2.77
CA PHE A 29 18.25 -13.77 2.40
C PHE A 29 18.31 -14.01 0.89
N ILE A 30 17.55 -13.25 0.09
CA ILE A 30 17.37 -13.51 -1.36
C ILE A 30 18.15 -12.54 -2.23
N ILE A 31 18.26 -11.27 -1.81
CA ILE A 31 18.79 -10.18 -2.63
C ILE A 31 20.12 -9.72 -2.01
N PRO A 32 21.22 -9.70 -2.78
CA PRO A 32 22.49 -9.17 -2.26
C PRO A 32 22.34 -7.68 -1.94
N LYS A 33 22.86 -7.23 -0.79
CA LYS A 33 22.72 -5.84 -0.30
C LYS A 33 23.13 -4.77 -1.32
N GLU A 34 24.16 -5.05 -2.11
CA GLU A 34 24.64 -4.16 -3.18
C GLU A 34 23.59 -3.86 -4.26
N PHE A 35 22.53 -4.66 -4.35
CA PHE A 35 21.41 -4.39 -5.24
C PHE A 35 20.42 -3.40 -4.62
N GLU A 36 20.07 -3.56 -3.33
CA GLU A 36 19.15 -2.66 -2.63
C GLU A 36 19.69 -1.22 -2.50
N ASP A 37 21.00 -1.06 -2.30
CA ASP A 37 21.63 0.26 -2.14
C ASP A 37 21.61 1.09 -3.45
N SER A 38 21.36 0.44 -4.58
CA SER A 38 21.31 1.07 -5.91
C SER A 38 19.89 1.33 -6.43
N PHE A 39 18.86 1.06 -5.62
CA PHE A 39 17.47 1.31 -6.01
C PHE A 39 17.16 2.80 -6.09
N VAL A 40 16.35 3.20 -7.08
CA VAL A 40 15.82 4.55 -7.24
C VAL A 40 14.98 4.94 -6.02
N TYR A 41 14.20 3.99 -5.50
CA TYR A 41 13.45 4.17 -4.25
C TYR A 41 13.79 3.09 -3.24
N SER A 42 14.13 3.52 -2.02
CA SER A 42 14.31 2.58 -0.92
C SER A 42 13.00 1.87 -0.58
N THR A 43 13.10 0.60 -0.18
CA THR A 43 11.94 -0.19 0.27
C THR A 43 11.19 0.51 1.42
N LEU A 44 11.91 1.17 2.33
CA LEU A 44 11.30 1.97 3.39
C LEU A 44 10.42 3.10 2.83
N LEU A 45 10.91 3.85 1.84
CA LEU A 45 10.14 4.93 1.21
C LEU A 45 8.88 4.40 0.54
N LEU A 46 8.95 3.27 -0.16
CA LEU A 46 7.78 2.63 -0.76
C LEU A 46 6.73 2.25 0.30
N TYR A 47 7.14 1.64 1.41
CA TYR A 47 6.22 1.29 2.50
C TYR A 47 5.56 2.51 3.13
N VAL A 48 6.32 3.58 3.37
CA VAL A 48 5.77 4.85 3.92
C VAL A 48 4.79 5.48 2.94
N LEU A 49 5.14 5.57 1.65
CA LEU A 49 4.29 6.13 0.61
C LEU A 49 2.96 5.36 0.50
N PHE A 50 3.04 4.03 0.36
CA PHE A 50 1.84 3.21 0.22
C PHE A 50 1.00 3.16 1.49
N ALA A 51 1.61 3.14 2.68
CA ALA A 51 0.89 3.24 3.94
C ALA A 51 0.14 4.57 4.08
N LEU A 52 0.77 5.68 3.69
CA LEU A 52 0.12 7.00 3.70
C LEU A 52 -1.05 7.05 2.74
N LEU A 53 -0.87 6.59 1.49
CA LEU A 53 -1.96 6.51 0.51
C LEU A 53 -3.09 5.62 1.03
N SER A 54 -2.79 4.46 1.61
CA SER A 54 -3.78 3.58 2.22
C SER A 54 -4.51 4.24 3.38
N ALA A 55 -3.82 4.94 4.27
CA ALA A 55 -4.44 5.67 5.37
C ALA A 55 -5.41 6.75 4.86
N VAL A 56 -5.04 7.46 3.79
CA VAL A 56 -5.91 8.44 3.12
C VAL A 56 -7.16 7.76 2.54
N ILE A 57 -7.00 6.67 1.78
CA ILE A 57 -8.12 5.91 1.20
C ILE A 57 -9.07 5.44 2.30
N ILE A 58 -8.56 4.77 3.33
CA ILE A 58 -9.39 4.27 4.43
C ILE A 58 -10.12 5.41 5.14
N SER A 59 -9.45 6.55 5.36
CA SER A 59 -10.08 7.74 5.95
C SER A 59 -11.24 8.28 5.11
N LEU A 60 -11.05 8.37 3.79
CA LEU A 60 -12.10 8.77 2.85
C LEU A 60 -13.25 7.76 2.82
N LEU A 61 -12.96 6.46 2.86
CA LEU A 61 -14.00 5.43 2.91
C LEU A 61 -14.83 5.48 4.18
N ILE A 62 -14.23 5.79 5.32
CA ILE A 62 -14.99 6.00 6.56
C ILE A 62 -15.91 7.23 6.44
N MET A 63 -15.45 8.30 5.79
CA MET A 63 -16.30 9.47 5.52
C MET A 63 -17.46 9.10 4.59
N VAL A 64 -17.19 8.40 3.49
CA VAL A 64 -18.22 7.91 2.57
C VAL A 64 -19.19 6.98 3.28
N LYS A 65 -18.74 6.07 4.15
CA LYS A 65 -19.62 5.18 4.93
C LYS A 65 -20.64 5.96 5.76
N ASN A 66 -20.24 7.09 6.35
CA ASN A 66 -21.11 7.91 7.17
C ASN A 66 -22.12 8.75 6.35
N THR A 67 -21.80 9.07 5.09
CA THR A 67 -22.64 9.93 4.24
C THR A 67 -23.47 9.13 3.21
N ALA A 68 -22.92 8.05 2.68
CA ALA A 68 -23.47 7.24 1.60
C ALA A 68 -23.01 5.77 1.73
N GLU A 69 -23.62 5.02 2.67
CA GLU A 69 -23.25 3.64 3.00
C GLU A 69 -23.23 2.69 1.79
N ASN A 70 -24.19 2.84 0.87
CA ASN A 70 -24.32 1.99 -0.33
C ASN A 70 -23.23 2.24 -1.38
N SER A 71 -22.45 3.32 -1.24
CA SER A 71 -21.45 3.74 -2.23
C SER A 71 -20.01 3.44 -1.81
N VAL A 72 -19.78 2.84 -0.64
CA VAL A 72 -18.43 2.56 -0.11
C VAL A 72 -17.59 1.69 -1.05
N GLY A 73 -18.18 0.67 -1.66
CA GLY A 73 -17.49 -0.18 -2.63
C GLY A 73 -17.06 0.57 -3.89
N PHE A 74 -17.95 1.41 -4.44
CA PHE A 74 -17.64 2.26 -5.59
C PHE A 74 -16.57 3.30 -5.27
N ALA A 75 -16.63 3.90 -4.08
CA ALA A 75 -15.61 4.83 -3.61
C ALA A 75 -14.25 4.14 -3.46
N PHE A 76 -14.21 2.91 -2.96
CA PHE A 76 -12.96 2.14 -2.86
C PHE A 76 -12.33 1.91 -4.24
N LEU A 77 -13.13 1.49 -5.22
CA LEU A 77 -12.64 1.32 -6.59
C LEU A 77 -12.11 2.63 -7.18
N ALA A 78 -12.83 3.74 -7.00
CA ALA A 78 -12.42 5.05 -7.50
C ALA A 78 -11.08 5.52 -6.87
N PHE A 79 -10.96 5.46 -5.54
CA PHE A 79 -9.75 5.89 -4.85
C PHE A 79 -8.55 4.96 -5.12
N THR A 80 -8.79 3.66 -5.26
CA THR A 80 -7.75 2.69 -5.62
C THR A 80 -7.26 2.91 -7.05
N THR A 81 -8.15 3.24 -7.98
CA THR A 81 -7.79 3.62 -9.35
C THR A 81 -6.94 4.89 -9.37
N LEU A 82 -7.31 5.89 -8.57
CA LEU A 82 -6.50 7.09 -8.41
C LEU A 82 -5.10 6.77 -7.85
N LYS A 83 -5.03 5.91 -6.82
CA LYS A 83 -3.77 5.42 -6.26
C LYS A 83 -2.92 4.68 -7.29
N MET A 84 -3.53 3.89 -8.17
CA MET A 84 -2.82 3.24 -9.28
C MET A 84 -2.19 4.28 -10.22
N GLY A 85 -2.90 5.37 -10.53
CA GLY A 85 -2.35 6.48 -11.31
C GLY A 85 -1.14 7.14 -10.64
N ILE A 86 -1.21 7.38 -9.33
CA ILE A 86 -0.08 7.90 -8.54
C ILE A 86 1.07 6.89 -8.55
N ALA A 87 0.80 5.62 -8.26
CA ALA A 87 1.80 4.55 -8.26
C ALA A 87 2.51 4.44 -9.61
N TYR A 88 1.80 4.60 -10.73
CA TYR A 88 2.38 4.61 -12.06
C TYR A 88 3.40 5.75 -12.25
N ALA A 89 3.14 6.94 -11.70
CA ALA A 89 4.09 8.05 -11.75
C ALA A 89 5.41 7.72 -11.03
N PHE A 90 5.34 7.02 -9.88
CA PHE A 90 6.52 6.53 -9.15
C PHE A 90 7.18 5.33 -9.85
N LEU A 91 6.41 4.51 -10.56
CA LEU A 91 6.95 3.37 -11.31
C LEU A 91 7.72 3.82 -12.56
N ARG A 92 7.34 4.95 -13.17
CA ARG A 92 7.94 5.49 -14.40
C ARG A 92 9.48 5.60 -14.35
N PRO A 93 10.13 6.22 -13.34
CA PRO A 93 11.58 6.29 -13.25
C PRO A 93 12.23 4.92 -13.08
N ILE A 94 11.61 3.99 -12.34
CA ILE A 94 12.10 2.60 -12.21
C ILE A 94 12.08 1.91 -13.59
N ILE A 95 11.09 2.19 -14.44
CA ILE A 95 11.01 1.59 -15.78
C ILE A 95 12.08 2.14 -16.73
N HIS A 96 12.35 3.45 -16.67
CA HIS A 96 13.25 4.14 -17.61
C HIS A 96 14.73 3.93 -17.28
N THR A 97 15.04 3.58 -16.03
CA THR A 97 16.41 3.30 -15.62
C THR A 97 16.81 1.92 -16.15
N GLN A 98 17.66 1.84 -17.17
CA GLN A 98 18.11 0.58 -17.78
C GLN A 98 19.33 0.00 -17.06
N LEU A 99 19.18 -0.34 -15.78
CA LEU A 99 20.24 -1.02 -15.03
C LEU A 99 20.07 -2.56 -15.13
N PRO A 100 21.12 -3.37 -14.95
CA PRO A 100 20.99 -4.83 -14.87
C PRO A 100 19.99 -5.30 -13.79
N LYS A 101 19.76 -4.45 -12.79
CA LYS A 101 18.98 -4.71 -11.57
C LYS A 101 17.51 -4.30 -11.66
N THR A 102 17.12 -3.65 -12.75
CA THR A 102 15.77 -3.10 -12.98
C THR A 102 14.63 -4.13 -12.82
N PRO A 103 14.77 -5.41 -13.23
CA PRO A 103 13.71 -6.40 -13.01
C PRO A 103 13.40 -6.64 -11.53
N THR A 104 14.43 -6.70 -10.68
CA THR A 104 14.28 -6.93 -9.23
C THR A 104 13.62 -5.73 -8.55
N GLU A 105 14.00 -4.51 -8.92
CA GLU A 105 13.40 -3.29 -8.36
C GLU A 105 11.92 -3.12 -8.78
N LYS A 106 11.59 -3.43 -10.04
CA LYS A 106 10.20 -3.48 -10.51
C LYS A 106 9.38 -4.47 -9.68
N MET A 107 9.92 -5.68 -9.47
CA MET A 107 9.25 -6.71 -8.68
C MET A 107 9.02 -6.24 -7.24
N ASN A 108 10.03 -5.63 -6.61
CA ASN A 108 9.91 -5.04 -5.26
C ASN A 108 8.75 -4.04 -5.19
N PHE A 109 8.69 -3.08 -6.13
CA PHE A 109 7.60 -2.10 -6.19
C PHE A 109 6.22 -2.76 -6.30
N PHE A 110 6.06 -3.73 -7.20
CA PHE A 110 4.78 -4.43 -7.38
C PHE A 110 4.37 -5.27 -6.17
N ILE A 111 5.32 -5.94 -5.51
CA ILE A 111 5.06 -6.70 -4.28
C ILE A 111 4.51 -5.78 -3.20
N VAL A 112 5.16 -4.63 -2.96
CA VAL A 112 4.68 -3.66 -1.97
C VAL A 112 3.30 -3.12 -2.36
N PHE A 113 3.10 -2.76 -3.63
CA PHE A 113 1.81 -2.28 -4.12
C PHE A 113 0.67 -3.29 -3.88
N ILE A 114 0.87 -4.56 -4.28
CA ILE A 114 -0.12 -5.62 -4.12
C ILE A 114 -0.37 -5.91 -2.64
N TYR A 115 0.68 -5.92 -1.82
CA TYR A 115 0.56 -6.12 -0.38
C TYR A 115 -0.39 -5.10 0.26
N PHE A 116 -0.21 -3.80 -0.03
CA PHE A 116 -1.10 -2.77 0.48
C PHE A 116 -2.51 -2.86 -0.13
N LEU A 117 -2.65 -3.23 -1.40
CA LEU A 117 -3.96 -3.42 -2.04
C LEU A 117 -4.78 -4.52 -1.33
N ILE A 118 -4.15 -5.63 -0.95
CA ILE A 118 -4.81 -6.72 -0.21
C ILE A 118 -5.28 -6.22 1.16
N ILE A 119 -4.44 -5.47 1.88
CA ILE A 119 -4.79 -4.90 3.19
C ILE A 119 -5.96 -3.92 3.05
N GLU A 120 -5.91 -3.01 2.08
CA GLU A 120 -6.99 -2.06 1.82
C GLU A 120 -8.30 -2.77 1.48
N THR A 121 -8.24 -3.82 0.66
CA THR A 121 -9.40 -4.64 0.31
C THR A 121 -9.99 -5.31 1.55
N TYR A 122 -9.15 -5.93 2.38
CA TYR A 122 -9.56 -6.56 3.63
C TYR A 122 -10.24 -5.56 4.58
N VAL A 123 -9.62 -4.39 4.80
CA VAL A 123 -10.17 -3.34 5.67
C VAL A 123 -11.48 -2.81 5.09
N THR A 124 -11.56 -2.62 3.77
CA THR A 124 -12.78 -2.17 3.08
C THR A 124 -13.93 -3.15 3.28
N ILE A 125 -13.69 -4.46 3.16
CA ILE A 125 -14.69 -5.50 3.44
C ILE A 125 -15.20 -5.40 4.88
N ARG A 126 -14.32 -5.12 5.85
CA ARG A 126 -14.74 -4.90 7.25
C ARG A 126 -15.59 -3.64 7.43
N ILE A 127 -15.24 -2.54 6.75
CA ILE A 127 -16.02 -1.30 6.75
C ILE A 127 -17.41 -1.53 6.13
N LEU A 128 -17.48 -2.27 5.02
CA LEU A 128 -18.73 -2.57 4.35
C LEU A 128 -19.66 -3.41 5.24
N ASN A 129 -19.13 -4.47 5.84
CA ASN A 129 -19.88 -5.40 6.69
C ASN A 129 -20.15 -4.89 8.12
N ASN A 130 -19.83 -3.62 8.43
CA ASN A 130 -19.94 -3.06 9.79
C ASN A 130 -19.20 -3.90 10.87
N LYS A 131 -18.21 -4.71 10.47
CA LYS A 131 -17.37 -5.54 11.34
C LYS A 131 -16.16 -4.75 11.87
N GLN A 132 -16.35 -3.46 12.13
CA GLN A 132 -15.34 -2.58 12.73
C GLN A 132 -15.15 -2.88 14.21
#